data_AF-A0A9E0X9F5-F1
#
_entry.id   AF-A0A9E0X9F5-F1
#
_cell.length_a   1.000
_cell.length_b   1.000
_cell.length_c   1.000
_cell.angle_alpha   90.00
_cell.angle_beta   90.00
_cell.angle_gamma   90.00
#
_symmetry.space_group_name_H-M   'P 1'
#
loop_
_entity.id
_entity.type
_entity.pdbx_description
1 polymer ?
#
loop_
_entity_poly.entity_id
_entity_poly.type
_entity_poly.pdbx_seq_one_letter_code
_entity_poly.pdbx_strand_id
1 'polypeptide(L)'
;MNASVNVSALRRAPSSAVELYARPSPDYAAKLAQARLVLREAEQLGAVTQASSLGVEDMVITHLINALQLAIPVFVLDTGRLHTETLALLERLQAHSRTPVHVYRPQPEAVLGYIREHGQDALYQSIALRKQCCAIRKLEPLARALEGKAGWISGLRREQSGARAQVPTVDRS
;
A
#
# COMPACT_ATOMS: atom_id res chain seq x y z
N MET A 1 -24.70 40.73 39.81
CA MET A 1 -24.25 40.90 38.41
C MET A 1 -23.90 39.52 37.87
N ASN A 2 -24.76 38.95 37.03
CA ASN A 2 -24.60 37.59 36.48
C ASN A 2 -23.50 37.59 35.41
N ALA A 3 -22.50 36.74 35.57
CA ALA A 3 -21.52 36.45 34.52
C ALA A 3 -22.17 35.55 33.47
N SER A 4 -22.56 36.14 32.34
CA SER A 4 -23.04 35.42 31.17
C SER A 4 -21.88 34.64 30.54
N VAL A 5 -21.86 33.31 30.71
CA VAL A 5 -20.94 32.43 29.97
C VAL A 5 -21.38 32.43 28.52
N ASN A 6 -20.55 32.98 27.64
CA ASN A 6 -20.81 33.03 26.21
C ASN A 6 -20.53 31.64 25.59
N VAL A 7 -21.58 30.83 25.42
CA VAL A 7 -21.53 29.46 24.88
C VAL A 7 -21.20 29.44 23.37
N SER A 8 -21.05 30.60 22.72
CA SER A 8 -20.83 30.75 21.27
C SER A 8 -19.45 30.31 20.76
N ALA A 9 -18.54 29.79 21.59
CA ALA A 9 -17.16 29.48 21.19
C ALA A 9 -16.75 28.01 21.40
N LEU A 10 -17.68 27.08 21.60
CA LEU A 10 -17.37 25.65 21.52
C LEU A 10 -17.27 25.25 20.06
N ARG A 11 -16.07 25.32 19.48
CA ARG A 11 -15.77 24.72 18.17
C ARG A 11 -16.20 23.25 18.21
N ARG A 12 -17.14 22.87 17.34
CA ARG A 12 -17.61 21.49 17.23
C ARG A 12 -16.41 20.57 17.00
N ALA A 13 -16.28 19.54 17.82
CA ALA A 13 -15.24 18.53 17.62
C ALA A 13 -15.42 17.89 16.24
N PRO A 14 -14.33 17.61 15.51
CA PRO A 14 -14.42 16.97 14.20
C PRO A 14 -15.11 15.61 14.35
N SER A 15 -16.07 15.36 13.47
CA SER A 15 -16.93 14.17 13.48
C SER A 15 -16.28 12.94 12.84
N SER A 16 -15.13 13.11 12.18
CA SER A 16 -14.37 12.02 11.57
C SER A 16 -12.87 12.32 11.51
N ALA A 17 -12.06 11.27 11.34
CA ALA A 17 -10.64 11.40 11.05
C ALA A 17 -10.39 12.20 9.76
N VAL A 18 -11.25 12.07 8.75
CA VAL A 18 -11.14 12.85 7.50
C VAL A 18 -11.29 14.33 7.81
N GLU A 19 -12.31 14.74 8.57
CA GLU A 19 -12.51 16.14 8.95
C GLU A 19 -11.33 16.69 9.76
N LEU A 20 -10.73 15.87 10.63
CA LEU A 20 -9.57 16.27 11.43
C LEU A 20 -8.30 16.46 10.59
N TYR A 21 -8.05 15.55 9.62
CA TYR A 21 -6.79 15.42 8.88
C TYR A 21 -6.84 15.92 7.43
N ALA A 22 -7.98 16.40 6.93
CA ALA A 22 -8.12 17.01 5.59
C ALA A 22 -7.42 18.38 5.52
N ARG A 23 -6.10 18.37 5.66
CA ARG A 23 -5.22 19.54 5.66
C ARG A 23 -4.22 19.40 4.51
N PRO A 24 -4.58 19.84 3.28
CA PRO A 24 -3.66 19.76 2.16
C PRO A 24 -2.42 20.61 2.46
N SER A 25 -1.25 20.10 2.09
CA SER A 25 -0.02 20.89 2.11
C SER A 25 -0.10 22.03 1.08
N PRO A 26 0.67 23.13 1.25
CA PRO A 26 0.67 24.24 0.29
C PRO A 26 0.98 23.81 -1.15
N ASP A 27 1.76 22.74 -1.30
CA ASP A 27 2.18 22.16 -2.58
C ASP A 27 1.31 20.97 -3.04
N TYR A 28 0.16 20.74 -2.42
CA TYR A 28 -0.73 19.62 -2.72
C TYR A 28 -1.09 19.54 -4.22
N ALA A 29 -1.48 20.67 -4.82
CA ALA A 29 -1.88 20.72 -6.23
C ALA A 29 -0.73 20.31 -7.17
N ALA A 30 0.50 20.77 -6.87
CA ALA A 30 1.69 20.42 -7.62
C ALA A 30 2.03 18.93 -7.47
N LYS A 31 1.99 18.39 -6.24
CA LYS A 31 2.21 16.97 -5.95
C LYS A 31 1.20 16.08 -6.68
N LEU A 32 -0.08 16.46 -6.65
CA LEU A 32 -1.13 15.73 -7.36
C LEU A 32 -0.93 15.77 -8.88
N ALA A 33 -0.60 16.93 -9.44
CA ALA A 33 -0.30 17.06 -10.87
C ALA A 33 0.88 16.16 -11.28
N GLN A 34 1.97 16.18 -10.49
CA GLN A 34 3.13 15.33 -10.73
C GLN A 34 2.79 13.84 -10.63
N ALA A 35 2.04 13.42 -9.60
CA ALA A 35 1.64 12.02 -9.45
C ALA A 35 0.81 11.53 -10.65
N ARG A 36 -0.13 12.36 -11.13
CA ARG A 36 -0.94 12.03 -12.31
C ARG A 36 -0.09 11.92 -13.58
N LEU A 37 0.91 12.79 -13.74
CA LEU A 37 1.84 12.74 -14.87
C LEU A 37 2.67 11.44 -14.85
N VAL A 38 3.31 11.14 -13.72
CA VAL A 38 4.15 9.94 -13.57
C VAL A 38 3.34 8.66 -13.79
N LEU A 39 2.11 8.58 -13.31
CA LEU A 39 1.24 7.42 -13.55
C LEU A 39 0.89 7.25 -15.03
N ARG A 40 0.67 8.35 -15.77
CA ARG A 40 0.43 8.28 -17.22
C ARG A 40 1.69 7.85 -17.97
N GLU A 41 2.86 8.38 -17.60
CA GLU A 41 4.14 7.97 -18.19
C GLU A 41 4.41 6.48 -17.93
N ALA A 42 4.11 5.99 -16.73
CA ALA A 42 4.25 4.58 -16.38
C ALA A 42 3.33 3.68 -17.23
N GLU A 43 2.08 4.09 -17.48
CA GLU A 43 1.17 3.35 -18.37
C GLU A 43 1.75 3.20 -19.79
N GLN A 44 2.43 4.21 -20.32
CA GLN A 44 3.04 4.15 -21.66
C GLN A 44 4.17 3.12 -21.79
N LEU A 45 4.75 2.67 -20.67
CA LEU A 45 5.74 1.59 -20.66
C LEU A 45 5.10 0.21 -20.95
N GLY A 46 3.78 0.11 -20.96
CA GLY A 46 3.05 -1.12 -21.22
C GLY A 46 2.91 -1.98 -19.96
N ALA A 47 3.73 -3.03 -19.82
CA ALA A 47 3.57 -4.08 -18.81
C ALA A 47 3.92 -3.61 -17.37
N VAL A 48 3.27 -2.58 -16.86
CA VAL A 48 3.45 -2.02 -15.51
C VAL A 48 2.34 -2.50 -14.59
N THR A 49 2.66 -2.66 -13.31
CA THR A 49 1.67 -3.02 -12.28
C THR A 49 1.92 -2.25 -10.99
N GLN A 50 0.88 -2.03 -10.19
CA GLN A 50 1.04 -1.47 -8.86
C GLN A 50 1.15 -2.59 -7.81
N ALA A 51 2.22 -2.58 -7.03
CA ALA A 51 2.30 -3.31 -5.77
C ALA A 51 1.47 -2.57 -4.70
N SER A 52 0.51 -3.25 -4.08
CA SER A 52 -0.30 -2.69 -3.00
C SER A 52 -0.21 -3.54 -1.74
N SER A 53 0.21 -2.91 -0.65
CA SER A 53 0.12 -3.43 0.72
C SER A 53 -1.19 -3.05 1.40
N LEU A 54 -2.09 -2.35 0.69
CA LEU A 54 -3.32 -1.74 1.21
C LEU A 54 -3.08 -0.66 2.28
N GLY A 55 -1.83 -0.16 2.36
CA GLY A 55 -1.49 1.04 3.11
C GLY A 55 -2.15 2.28 2.52
N VAL A 56 -2.20 3.36 3.30
CA VAL A 56 -2.88 4.61 2.90
C VAL A 56 -2.32 5.17 1.59
N GLU A 57 -1.01 5.07 1.38
CA GLU A 57 -0.30 5.56 0.20
C GLU A 57 -0.64 4.74 -1.04
N ASP A 58 -0.63 3.41 -0.89
CA ASP A 58 -1.00 2.49 -1.96
C ASP A 58 -2.45 2.70 -2.36
N MET A 59 -3.34 2.95 -1.38
CA MET A 59 -4.74 3.22 -1.65
C MET A 59 -4.98 4.54 -2.38
N VAL A 60 -4.18 5.58 -2.09
CA VAL A 60 -4.20 6.84 -2.85
C VAL A 60 -3.75 6.59 -4.29
N ILE A 61 -2.67 5.82 -4.50
CA ILE A 61 -2.21 5.46 -5.85
C ILE A 61 -3.27 4.67 -6.60
N THR A 62 -3.85 3.63 -5.99
CA THR A 62 -4.94 2.82 -6.59
C THR A 62 -6.15 3.71 -6.93
N HIS A 63 -6.50 4.67 -6.06
CA HIS A 63 -7.55 5.64 -6.34
C HIS A 63 -7.25 6.48 -7.58
N LEU A 64 -6.03 7.01 -7.71
CA LEU A 64 -5.62 7.79 -8.88
C LEU A 64 -5.63 6.95 -10.16
N ILE A 65 -5.14 5.71 -10.12
CA ILE A 65 -5.22 4.77 -11.26
C ILE A 65 -6.67 4.58 -11.71
N ASN A 66 -7.59 4.30 -10.77
CA ASN A 66 -9.01 4.12 -11.06
C ASN A 66 -9.71 5.39 -11.57
N ALA A 67 -9.38 6.55 -11.00
CA ALA A 67 -9.95 7.84 -11.37
C ALA A 67 -9.49 8.30 -12.76
N LEU A 68 -8.23 8.04 -13.10
CA LEU A 68 -7.65 8.33 -14.41
C LEU A 68 -7.96 7.27 -15.47
N GLN A 69 -8.56 6.14 -15.07
CA GLN A 69 -8.87 4.99 -15.92
C GLN A 69 -7.62 4.39 -16.59
N LEU A 70 -6.51 4.33 -15.86
CA LEU A 70 -5.26 3.78 -16.40
C LEU A 70 -5.30 2.25 -16.43
N ALA A 71 -4.77 1.66 -17.50
CA ALA A 71 -4.62 0.23 -17.71
C ALA A 71 -3.47 -0.38 -16.88
N ILE A 72 -3.40 -0.04 -15.59
CA ILE A 72 -2.37 -0.49 -14.66
C ILE A 72 -3.03 -1.42 -13.63
N PRO A 73 -2.86 -2.76 -13.73
CA PRO A 73 -3.40 -3.68 -12.74
C PRO A 73 -2.70 -3.52 -11.39
N VAL A 74 -3.42 -3.81 -10.32
CA VAL A 74 -2.92 -3.84 -8.95
C VAL A 74 -2.65 -5.29 -8.57
N PHE A 75 -1.58 -5.54 -7.81
CA PHE A 75 -1.40 -6.80 -7.12
C PHE A 75 -1.21 -6.60 -5.62
N VAL A 76 -1.70 -7.57 -4.84
CA VAL A 76 -1.57 -7.63 -3.38
C VAL A 76 -0.95 -8.96 -3.01
N LEU A 77 0.00 -8.92 -2.07
CA LEU A 77 0.57 -10.14 -1.48
C LEU A 77 -0.23 -10.53 -0.24
N ASP A 78 -1.10 -11.53 -0.38
CA ASP A 78 -1.74 -12.17 0.76
C ASP A 78 -0.73 -13.16 1.38
N THR A 79 0.00 -12.64 2.37
CA THR A 79 1.05 -13.39 3.05
C THR A 79 0.52 -14.58 3.87
N GLY A 80 -0.80 -14.72 4.05
CA GLY A 80 -1.41 -15.68 4.98
C GLY A 80 -1.23 -15.32 6.46
N ARG A 81 -0.80 -14.08 6.75
CA ARG A 81 -0.60 -13.50 8.10
C ARG A 81 -1.10 -12.04 8.17
N LEU A 82 -1.98 -11.63 7.25
CA LEU A 82 -2.59 -10.29 7.27
C LEU A 82 -3.66 -10.20 8.38
N HIS A 83 -3.88 -8.99 8.89
CA HIS A 83 -4.99 -8.74 9.82
C HIS A 83 -6.33 -8.93 9.12
N THR A 84 -7.36 -9.32 9.86
CA THR A 84 -8.71 -9.51 9.33
C THR A 84 -9.25 -8.23 8.68
N GLU A 85 -8.95 -7.06 9.25
CA GLU A 85 -9.33 -5.76 8.71
C GLU A 85 -8.65 -5.47 7.37
N THR A 86 -7.40 -5.92 7.19
CA THR A 86 -6.68 -5.81 5.93
C THR A 86 -7.30 -6.72 4.87
N LEU A 87 -7.72 -7.93 5.24
CA LEU A 87 -8.43 -8.85 4.33
C LEU A 87 -9.81 -8.30 3.94
N ALA A 88 -10.56 -7.74 4.89
CA ALA A 88 -11.83 -7.07 4.59
C ALA A 88 -11.64 -5.85 3.66
N LEU A 89 -10.55 -5.08 3.82
CA LEU A 89 -10.20 -4.01 2.90
C LEU A 89 -9.84 -4.54 1.50
N LEU A 90 -9.13 -5.67 1.41
CA LEU A 90 -8.84 -6.33 0.14
C LEU A 90 -10.11 -6.71 -0.60
N GLU A 91 -11.05 -7.37 0.07
CA GLU A 91 -12.35 -7.75 -0.50
C GLU A 91 -13.10 -6.52 -1.02
N ARG A 92 -13.13 -5.45 -0.22
CA ARG A 92 -13.73 -4.18 -0.64
C ARG A 92 -13.02 -3.57 -1.84
N LEU A 93 -11.69 -3.59 -1.88
CA LEU A 93 -10.94 -3.10 -3.03
C LEU A 93 -11.27 -3.92 -4.28
N GLN A 94 -11.28 -5.25 -4.19
CA GLN A 94 -11.63 -6.12 -5.32
C GLN A 94 -13.04 -5.87 -5.85
N ALA A 95 -14.01 -5.61 -4.96
CA ALA A 95 -15.39 -5.36 -5.35
C ALA A 95 -15.61 -3.99 -6.02
N HIS A 96 -14.80 -2.97 -5.72
CA HIS A 96 -15.03 -1.59 -6.17
C HIS A 96 -13.97 -1.04 -7.14
N SER A 97 -12.83 -1.72 -7.29
CA SER A 97 -11.77 -1.29 -8.20
C SER A 97 -12.21 -1.44 -9.65
N ARG A 98 -11.86 -0.47 -10.50
CA ARG A 98 -12.04 -0.56 -11.95
C ARG A 98 -10.91 -1.34 -12.60
N THR A 99 -9.68 -1.12 -12.12
CA THR A 99 -8.52 -1.87 -12.56
C THR A 99 -8.50 -3.27 -11.92
N PRO A 100 -8.04 -4.32 -12.62
CA PRO A 100 -7.90 -5.65 -12.04
C PRO A 100 -7.05 -5.65 -10.77
N VAL A 101 -7.47 -6.43 -9.78
CA VAL A 101 -6.75 -6.63 -8.52
C VAL A 101 -6.40 -8.10 -8.38
N HIS A 102 -5.12 -8.42 -8.57
CA HIS A 102 -4.59 -9.77 -8.48
C HIS A 102 -4.05 -10.07 -7.08
N VAL A 103 -4.37 -11.24 -6.53
CA VAL A 103 -3.89 -11.66 -5.20
C VAL A 103 -2.89 -12.78 -5.36
N TYR A 104 -1.66 -12.55 -4.90
CA TYR A 104 -0.60 -13.55 -4.88
C TYR A 104 -0.44 -14.09 -3.47
N ARG A 105 -0.46 -15.41 -3.34
CA ARG A 105 -0.28 -16.15 -2.08
C ARG A 105 0.99 -16.98 -2.14
N PRO A 106 1.66 -17.22 -1.00
CA PRO A 106 2.82 -18.11 -0.97
C PRO A 106 2.45 -19.54 -1.33
N GLN A 107 3.43 -20.29 -1.85
CA GLN A 107 3.29 -21.73 -2.09
C GLN A 107 2.95 -22.46 -0.78
N PRO A 108 1.79 -23.15 -0.69
CA PRO A 108 1.35 -23.81 0.55
C PRO A 108 2.39 -24.78 1.12
N GLU A 109 3.06 -25.55 0.26
CA GLU A 109 4.03 -26.57 0.62
C GLU A 109 5.25 -25.96 1.31
N ALA A 110 5.73 -24.82 0.80
CA ALA A 110 6.86 -24.09 1.39
C ALA A 110 6.51 -23.51 2.76
N VAL A 111 5.29 -22.97 2.91
CA VAL A 111 4.79 -22.47 4.20
C VAL A 111 4.68 -23.61 5.22
N LEU A 112 4.07 -24.74 4.82
CA LEU A 112 3.92 -25.90 5.68
C LEU A 112 5.28 -26.51 6.05
N GLY A 113 6.24 -26.55 5.13
CA GLY A 113 7.62 -26.97 5.39
C GLY A 113 8.27 -26.14 6.49
N TYR A 114 8.24 -24.81 6.34
CA TYR A 114 8.77 -23.87 7.33
C TYR A 114 8.11 -24.04 8.71
N ILE A 115 6.79 -24.20 8.75
CA ILE A 115 6.06 -24.39 10.01
C ILE A 115 6.42 -25.72 10.69
N ARG A 116 6.54 -26.81 9.93
CA ARG A 116 6.93 -28.12 10.48
C ARG A 116 8.35 -28.09 11.05
N GLU A 117 9.27 -27.40 10.39
CA GLU A 117 10.67 -27.37 10.80
C GLU A 117 10.96 -26.40 11.95
N HIS A 118 10.32 -25.24 11.96
CA HIS A 118 10.67 -24.16 12.90
C HIS A 118 9.52 -23.72 13.82
N GLY A 119 8.28 -24.12 13.52
CA GLY A 119 7.08 -23.69 14.22
C GLY A 119 6.42 -22.46 13.59
N GLN A 120 5.13 -22.27 13.89
CA GLN A 120 4.29 -21.21 13.29
C GLN A 120 4.81 -19.79 13.54
N ASP A 121 5.37 -19.54 14.73
CA ASP A 121 5.78 -18.22 15.18
C ASP A 121 7.32 -18.03 15.18
N ALA A 122 8.03 -18.86 14.42
CA ALA A 122 9.48 -18.81 14.24
C ALA A 122 10.03 -17.44 13.77
N LEU A 123 9.22 -16.64 13.07
CA LEU A 123 9.62 -15.30 12.62
C LEU A 123 9.96 -14.31 13.75
N TYR A 124 9.53 -14.60 14.98
CA TYR A 124 9.82 -13.77 16.16
C TYR A 124 11.06 -14.24 16.91
N GLN A 125 11.56 -15.45 16.63
CA GLN A 125 12.64 -16.06 17.38
C GLN A 125 14.03 -15.59 16.92
N SER A 126 14.20 -15.29 15.63
CA SER A 126 15.48 -14.77 15.12
C SER A 126 15.32 -13.98 13.81
N ILE A 127 16.35 -13.18 13.48
CA ILE A 127 16.43 -12.47 12.20
C ILE A 127 16.54 -13.47 11.03
N ALA A 128 17.27 -14.57 11.20
CA ALA A 128 17.44 -15.58 10.15
C ALA A 128 16.09 -16.23 9.79
N LEU A 129 15.34 -16.67 10.80
CA LEU A 129 14.01 -17.26 10.61
C LEU A 129 13.02 -16.25 10.03
N ARG A 130 13.09 -14.97 10.46
CA ARG A 130 12.30 -13.90 9.86
C ARG A 130 12.61 -13.71 8.37
N LYS A 131 13.89 -13.72 7.98
CA LYS A 131 14.30 -13.60 6.57
C LYS A 131 13.79 -14.78 5.74
N GLN A 132 13.87 -16.00 6.24
CA GLN A 132 13.32 -17.20 5.58
C GLN A 132 11.79 -17.12 5.43
N CYS A 133 11.08 -16.71 6.48
CA CYS A 133 9.64 -16.45 6.41
C CYS A 133 9.30 -15.37 5.37
N CYS A 134 10.04 -14.27 5.32
CA CYS A 134 9.88 -13.23 4.29
C CYS A 134 10.20 -13.76 2.89
N ALA A 135 11.20 -14.61 2.72
CA ALA A 135 11.52 -15.21 1.44
C ALA A 135 10.34 -16.02 0.89
N ILE A 136 9.73 -16.86 1.73
CA ILE A 136 8.58 -17.70 1.37
C ILE A 136 7.31 -16.89 1.19
N ARG A 137 6.97 -16.01 2.16
CA ARG A 137 5.67 -15.32 2.20
C ARG A 137 5.61 -14.02 1.41
N LYS A 138 6.75 -13.43 1.04
CA LYS A 138 6.80 -12.13 0.37
C LYS A 138 7.66 -12.15 -0.89
N LEU A 139 8.91 -12.60 -0.82
CA LEU A 139 9.83 -12.45 -1.96
C LEU A 139 9.47 -13.39 -3.12
N GLU A 140 9.16 -14.66 -2.84
CA GLU A 140 8.67 -15.60 -3.85
C GLU A 140 7.39 -15.11 -4.55
N PRO A 141 6.30 -14.74 -3.84
CA PRO A 141 5.09 -14.30 -4.53
C PRO A 141 5.26 -12.94 -5.20
N LEU A 142 6.14 -12.07 -4.68
CA LEU A 142 6.53 -10.83 -5.35
C LEU A 142 7.22 -11.11 -6.69
N ALA A 143 8.18 -12.05 -6.72
CA ALA A 143 8.88 -12.40 -7.95
C ALA A 143 7.89 -12.88 -9.04
N ARG A 144 6.93 -13.75 -8.67
CA ARG A 144 5.86 -14.18 -9.59
C ARG A 144 4.96 -13.04 -10.06
N ALA A 145 4.61 -12.11 -9.16
CA ALA A 145 3.75 -10.97 -9.52
C ALA A 145 4.41 -10.02 -10.54
N LEU A 146 5.74 -9.98 -10.53
CA LEU A 146 6.55 -9.09 -11.36
C LEU A 146 7.11 -9.75 -12.61
N GLU A 147 6.91 -11.05 -12.77
CA GLU A 147 7.35 -11.78 -13.94
C GLU A 147 6.74 -11.15 -15.22
N GLY A 148 7.61 -10.84 -16.18
CA GLY A 148 7.22 -10.20 -17.45
C GLY A 148 6.77 -8.73 -17.34
N LYS A 149 6.96 -8.07 -16.19
CA LYS A 149 6.64 -6.64 -16.03
C LYS A 149 7.81 -5.74 -16.45
N ALA A 150 7.49 -4.65 -17.13
CA ALA A 150 8.44 -3.59 -17.50
C ALA A 150 8.79 -2.67 -16.31
N GLY A 151 7.95 -2.66 -15.28
CA GLY A 151 8.17 -1.90 -14.04
C GLY A 151 7.03 -2.10 -13.04
N TRP A 152 7.22 -1.60 -11.82
CA TRP A 152 6.17 -1.57 -10.82
C TRP A 152 6.06 -0.22 -10.11
N ILE A 153 4.86 0.07 -9.61
CA ILE A 153 4.56 1.25 -8.80
C ILE A 153 4.40 0.82 -7.34
N SER A 154 4.93 1.61 -6.40
CA SER A 154 4.82 1.36 -4.96
C SER A 154 4.54 2.63 -4.17
N GLY A 155 3.85 2.53 -3.03
CA GLY A 155 3.55 3.64 -2.12
C GLY A 155 4.67 4.02 -1.15
N LEU A 156 5.93 3.95 -1.58
CA LEU A 156 7.06 4.39 -0.75
C LEU A 156 7.06 5.92 -0.60
N ARG A 157 7.25 6.41 0.64
CA ARG A 157 7.51 7.82 0.93
C ARG A 157 8.86 7.98 1.58
N ARG A 158 9.54 9.08 1.24
CA ARG A 158 10.82 9.46 1.84
C ARG A 158 10.76 9.64 3.36
N GLU A 159 9.60 10.03 3.87
CA GLU A 159 9.35 10.27 5.30
C GLU A 159 9.05 8.99 6.11
N GLN A 160 8.89 7.81 5.46
CA GLN A 160 8.50 6.58 6.18
C GLN A 160 9.63 5.97 7.02
N SER A 161 10.89 6.11 6.61
CA SER A 161 12.05 5.63 7.38
C SER A 161 13.35 6.26 6.85
N GLY A 162 14.42 6.22 7.66
CA GLY A 162 15.73 6.72 7.24
C GLY A 162 16.25 6.05 5.95
N ALA A 163 15.97 4.76 5.75
CA ALA A 163 16.34 4.02 4.54
C ALA A 163 15.59 4.48 3.27
N ARG A 164 14.47 5.19 3.40
CA ARG A 164 13.63 5.63 2.28
C ARG A 164 13.86 7.09 1.89
N ALA A 165 14.60 7.85 2.68
CA ALA A 165 14.82 9.29 2.47
C ALA A 165 15.33 9.63 1.06
N GLN A 166 16.13 8.74 0.47
CA GLN A 166 16.77 8.94 -0.83
C GLN A 166 16.12 8.20 -2.00
N VAL A 167 14.98 7.52 -1.78
CA VAL A 167 14.29 6.79 -2.86
C VAL A 167 13.86 7.78 -3.95
N PRO A 168 14.34 7.65 -5.20
CA PRO A 168 13.93 8.52 -6.30
C PRO A 168 12.47 8.27 -6.69
N THR A 169 11.86 9.22 -7.38
CA THR A 169 10.49 9.02 -7.92
C THR A 169 10.44 7.89 -8.94
N VAL A 170 11.50 7.74 -9.74
CA VAL A 170 11.70 6.63 -10.67
C VAL A 170 13.05 6.02 -10.35
N ASP A 171 13.04 4.74 -10.00
CA ASP A 171 14.24 3.95 -9.79
C ASP A 171 14.51 3.09 -11.03
N ARG A 172 15.76 3.04 -11.47
CA ARG A 172 16.24 2.27 -12.63
C ARG A 172 17.45 1.40 -12.28
N SER A 173 17.73 1.24 -10.99
CA SER A 173 18.82 0.39 -10.50
C SER A 173 18.59 -1.09 -10.79
#